data_AF-A0A2D9S7J5-F1
#
_entry.id   AF-A0A2D9S7J5-F1
#
_cell.length_a   1.000
_cell.length_b   1.000
_cell.length_c   1.000
_cell.angle_alpha   90.00
_cell.angle_beta   90.00
_cell.angle_gamma   90.00
#
_symmetry.space_group_name_H-M   'P 1'
#
loop_
_entity.id
_entity.type
_entity.pdbx_description
1 polymer ?
#
loop_
_entity_poly.entity_id
_entity_poly.type
_entity_poly.pdbx_seq_one_letter_code
_entity_poly.pdbx_strand_id
1 'polypeptide(L)' 'MTLGYFLAGFIIFLYGSNLVDSMVVCVFAIFSAIGLYIFGPNPFLFGMILSTGWCLLNVVVEKAFPIEN' A
#
# COMPACT_ATOMS: atom_id res chain seq x y z
N MET A 1 -5.58 20.74 3.36
CA MET A 1 -4.76 19.92 4.30
C MET A 1 -4.97 18.42 4.12
N THR A 2 -6.20 17.92 3.96
CA THR A 2 -6.51 16.48 3.79
C THR A 2 -5.82 15.81 2.60
N LEU A 3 -5.71 16.51 1.46
CA LEU A 3 -5.00 16.01 0.28
C LEU A 3 -3.49 15.80 0.54
N GLY A 4 -2.88 16.67 1.33
CA GLY A 4 -1.44 16.56 1.66
C GLY A 4 -1.13 15.31 2.48
N TYR A 5 -1.99 14.98 3.46
CA TYR A 5 -1.85 13.76 4.25
C TYR A 5 -2.05 12.50 3.42
N PHE A 6 -3.02 12.52 2.49
CA PHE A 6 -3.19 11.43 1.54
C PHE A 6 -1.96 11.23 0.66
N LEU A 7 -1.47 12.31 0.04
CA LEU A 7 -0.29 12.24 -0.84
C LEU A 7 0.96 11.81 -0.08
N ALA A 8 1.14 12.26 1.17
CA ALA A 8 2.25 11.82 2.01
C ALA A 8 2.19 10.30 2.26
N GLY A 9 1.03 9.79 2.69
CA GLY A 9 0.84 8.34 2.88
C GLY A 9 1.00 7.55 1.58
N PHE A 10 0.51 8.08 0.47
CA PHE A 10 0.61 7.40 -0.81
C PHE A 10 2.05 7.35 -1.33
N ILE A 11 2.74 8.49 -1.40
CA ILE A 11 4.09 8.58 -2.02
C ILE A 11 5.12 7.84 -1.18
N ILE A 12 5.09 8.01 0.16
CA ILE A 12 6.07 7.35 1.04
C ILE A 12 5.98 5.84 0.89
N PHE A 13 4.77 5.29 0.90
CA PHE A 13 4.59 3.85 0.81
C PHE A 13 4.68 3.34 -0.63
N LEU A 14 4.44 4.14 -1.66
CA LEU A 14 4.62 3.74 -3.06
C LEU A 14 6.10 3.56 -3.40
N TYR A 15 6.95 4.50 -2.98
CA TYR A 15 8.40 4.34 -3.13
C TYR A 15 8.94 3.31 -2.16
N GLY A 16 8.49 3.33 -0.90
CA GLY A 16 8.88 2.39 0.13
C GLY A 16 8.58 0.94 -0.27
N SER A 17 7.38 0.64 -0.77
CA SER A 17 6.96 -0.74 -1.08
C SER A 17 7.79 -1.41 -2.17
N ASN A 18 8.42 -0.63 -3.06
CA ASN A 18 9.34 -1.15 -4.07
C ASN A 18 10.73 -1.49 -3.51
N LEU A 19 11.08 -0.98 -2.32
CA LEU A 19 12.39 -1.16 -1.68
C LEU A 19 12.36 -2.24 -0.58
N VAL A 20 11.18 -2.67 -0.15
CA VAL A 20 11.00 -3.67 0.92
C VAL A 20 10.35 -4.95 0.39
N ASP A 21 10.59 -6.05 1.11
CA ASP A 21 10.01 -7.35 0.83
C ASP A 21 8.47 -7.31 0.83
N SER A 22 7.85 -8.09 -0.06
CA SER A 22 6.40 -8.20 -0.19
C SER A 22 5.70 -8.57 1.13
N MET A 23 6.37 -9.32 2.01
CA MET A 23 5.86 -9.66 3.35
C MET A 23 5.72 -8.40 4.24
N VAL A 24 6.68 -7.49 4.17
CA VAL A 24 6.65 -6.22 4.91
C VAL A 24 5.54 -5.31 4.36
N VAL A 25 5.39 -5.25 3.03
CA VAL A 25 4.29 -4.53 2.36
C VAL A 25 2.92 -5.08 2.81
N CYS A 26 2.78 -6.40 2.92
CA CYS A 26 1.59 -7.06 3.45
C CYS A 26 1.27 -6.65 4.89
N VAL A 27 2.27 -6.59 5.76
CA VAL A 27 2.10 -6.15 7.15
C VAL A 27 1.58 -4.71 7.19
N PHE A 28 2.16 -3.81 6.40
CA PHE A 28 1.70 -2.42 6.30
C PHE A 28 0.27 -2.30 5.75
N ALA A 29 -0.10 -3.11 4.76
CA ALA A 29 -1.46 -3.18 4.26
C ALA A 29 -2.45 -3.59 5.37
N ILE A 30 -2.13 -4.64 6.15
CA ILE A 30 -2.99 -5.10 7.25
C ILE A 30 -3.11 -4.02 8.34
N PHE A 31 -2.00 -3.38 8.74
CA PHE A 31 -2.01 -2.31 9.72
C PHE A 31 -2.86 -1.11 9.28
N SER A 32 -2.74 -0.71 8.02
CA SER A 32 -3.54 0.41 7.48
C SER A 32 -5.02 0.06 7.38
N ALA A 33 -5.38 -1.16 7.01
CA ALA A 33 -6.77 -1.64 7.01
C ALA A 33 -7.39 -1.63 8.42
N ILE A 34 -6.66 -2.17 9.41
CA ILE A 34 -7.09 -2.15 10.82
C ILE A 34 -7.23 -0.71 11.32
N GLY A 35 -6.25 0.14 11.01
CA GLY A 35 -6.27 1.54 11.40
C GLY A 35 -7.46 2.31 10.79
N LEU A 36 -7.77 2.08 9.51
CA LEU A 36 -8.95 2.66 8.87
C LEU A 36 -10.25 2.17 9.48
N TYR A 37 -10.33 0.90 9.88
CA TYR A 37 -11.51 0.35 10.53
C TYR A 37 -11.75 0.96 11.92
N ILE A 38 -10.70 1.15 12.71
CA ILE A 38 -10.80 1.66 14.09
C ILE A 38 -10.95 3.19 14.11
N PHE A 39 -10.12 3.91 13.39
CA PHE A 39 -10.05 5.38 13.44
C PHE A 39 -10.95 6.07 12.41
N GLY A 40 -11.59 5.30 11.51
CA GLY A 40 -12.42 5.82 10.45
C GLY A 40 -11.60 6.38 9.26
N PRO A 41 -12.18 7.27 8.44
CA PRO A 41 -11.57 7.75 7.21
C PRO A 41 -10.37 8.66 7.49
N ASN A 42 -9.20 8.05 7.62
CA ASN A 42 -7.92 8.73 7.74
C ASN A 42 -7.22 8.81 6.36
N PRO A 43 -7.00 10.01 5.80
CA PRO A 43 -6.43 10.17 4.47
C PRO A 43 -5.04 9.54 4.32
N PHE A 44 -4.22 9.58 5.36
CA PHE A 44 -2.88 9.02 5.33
C PHE A 44 -2.91 7.48 5.29
N LEU A 45 -3.70 6.86 6.17
CA LEU A 45 -3.88 5.40 6.17
C LEU A 45 -4.54 4.92 4.88
N PHE A 46 -5.42 5.73 4.29
CA PHE A 46 -6.00 5.45 2.98
C PHE A 46 -4.95 5.51 1.85
N GLY A 47 -4.05 6.49 1.87
CA GLY A 47 -2.92 6.52 0.93
C GLY A 47 -2.00 5.32 1.06
N MET A 48 -1.73 4.90 2.30
CA MET A 48 -0.90 3.75 2.64
C MET A 48 -1.51 2.42 2.14
N ILE A 49 -2.79 2.14 2.42
CA ILE A 49 -3.45 0.90 1.94
C ILE A 49 -3.52 0.87 0.41
N LEU A 50 -3.74 2.01 -0.24
CA LEU A 50 -3.84 2.09 -1.68
C LEU A 50 -2.50 1.78 -2.36
N SER A 51 -1.39 2.34 -1.85
CA SER A 51 -0.07 2.09 -2.42
C SER A 51 0.41 0.65 -2.14
N THR A 52 0.25 0.17 -0.90
CA THR A 52 0.67 -1.18 -0.51
C THR A 52 -0.18 -2.24 -1.21
N GLY A 53 -1.49 -2.02 -1.33
CA GLY A 53 -2.41 -2.85 -2.10
C GLY A 53 -2.08 -2.88 -3.59
N TRP A 54 -1.71 -1.73 -4.18
CA TRP A 54 -1.26 -1.69 -5.57
C TRP A 54 0.02 -2.50 -5.79
N CYS A 55 1.00 -2.39 -4.88
CA CYS A 55 2.22 -3.18 -4.95
C CYS A 55 1.94 -4.68 -4.85
N LEU A 56 1.12 -5.10 -3.88
CA LEU A 56 0.72 -6.51 -3.73
C LEU A 56 -0.03 -7.03 -4.95
N LEU A 57 -0.90 -6.21 -5.55
CA LEU A 57 -1.62 -6.58 -6.76
C LEU A 57 -0.64 -6.85 -7.91
N ASN A 58 0.38 -6.02 -8.10
CA ASN A 58 1.40 -6.25 -9.12
C ASN A 58 2.17 -7.55 -8.87
N VAL A 59 2.58 -7.83 -7.62
CA VAL A 59 3.25 -9.09 -7.27
C VAL A 59 2.36 -10.31 -7.59
N VAL A 60 1.06 -10.21 -7.30
CA VAL A 60 0.11 -11.27 -7.64
C VAL A 60 -0.05 -11.41 -9.15
N VAL A 61 -0.14 -10.30 -9.89
CA VAL A 61 -0.25 -10.30 -11.35
C VAL A 61 0.99 -10.91 -11.99
N GLU A 62 2.20 -10.56 -11.54
CA GLU A 62 3.45 -11.16 -12.04
C GLU A 62 3.51 -12.68 -11.78
N LYS A 63 2.98 -13.14 -10.65
CA LYS A 63 2.91 -14.57 -10.33
C LYS A 63 1.82 -15.31 -11.12
N ALA A 64 0.67 -14.67 -11.35
CA ALA A 64 -0.46 -15.27 -12.05
C ALA A 64 -0.27 -15.26 -13.57
N PHE A 65 0.40 -14.23 -14.10
CA PHE A 65 0.72 -14.04 -15.50
C PHE A 65 2.23 -13.84 -15.65
N PRO A 66 3.03 -14.90 -15.42
CA PRO A 66 4.46 -14.82 -15.64
C PRO A 66 4.69 -14.51 -17.13
N ILE A 67 5.33 -13.37 -17.40
CA ILE A 67 5.74 -13.01 -18.76
C ILE A 67 6.95 -13.90 -19.07
N GLU A 68 6.74 -14.98 -19.81
CA GLU A 68 7.83 -15.74 -20.44
C GLU A 68 8.52 -14.80 -21.43
N ASN A 69 9.67 -14.26 -21.04
CA ASN A 69 10.66 -13.68 -21.95
C ASN A 69 11.68 -14.76 -22.35
#